data_AF-A0A1V3G5R2-F1
#
_entry.id   AF-A0A1V3G5R2-F1
#
_cell.length_a   1.000
_cell.length_b   1.000
_cell.length_c   1.000
_cell.angle_alpha   90.00
_cell.angle_beta   90.00
_cell.angle_gamma   90.00
#
_symmetry.space_group_name_H-M   'P 1'
#
loop_
_entity.id
_entity.type
_entity.pdbx_description
1 polymer ?
#
loop_
_entity_poly.entity_id
_entity_poly.type
_entity_poly.pdbx_seq_one_letter_code
_entity_poly.pdbx_strand_id
1 'polypeptide(L)'
;MLRIVEFFEKAKASYSVPDIAHDPKMIFILESPHKEELRAGVPLAGLSGRSMAKELFLQEDILPMGKYLKQLAEDKRQSFYGIVNVCPFPLQESAYSEKEFVQRFKKELQIAEAIRKSTANHFRDENKGLFNQLLIHDFQDRLIRTMAEDSIIVPCGKFAEKYVNQLAMKDELNIIKGVPHPSYNSWSRERYRDVIQTVRDQEIKRTS
;
A
#
# COMPACT_ATOMS: atom_id res chain seq x y z
N MET A 1 -5.23 -13.59 21.57
CA MET A 1 -5.75 -14.15 20.30
C MET A 1 -7.10 -13.56 19.88
N LEU A 2 -8.25 -13.87 20.52
CA LEU A 2 -9.58 -13.39 20.08
C LEU A 2 -9.67 -11.87 19.87
N ARG A 3 -9.03 -11.08 20.76
CA ARG A 3 -9.03 -9.61 20.69
C ARG A 3 -8.27 -9.03 19.49
N ILE A 4 -7.24 -9.73 19.00
CA ILE A 4 -6.47 -9.31 17.81
C ILE A 4 -7.29 -9.53 16.55
N VAL A 5 -7.99 -10.67 16.47
CA VAL A 5 -8.92 -10.95 15.37
C VAL A 5 -10.04 -9.92 15.36
N GLU A 6 -10.68 -9.69 16.52
CA GLU A 6 -11.72 -8.67 16.67
C GLU A 6 -11.23 -7.28 16.25
N PHE A 7 -10.04 -6.87 16.69
CA PHE A 7 -9.43 -5.60 16.26
C PHE A 7 -9.26 -5.55 14.75
N PHE A 8 -8.68 -6.59 14.15
CA PHE A 8 -8.42 -6.64 12.72
C PHE A 8 -9.71 -6.51 11.91
N GLU A 9 -10.74 -7.27 12.29
CA GLU A 9 -12.04 -7.24 11.63
C GLU A 9 -12.74 -5.88 11.79
N LYS A 10 -12.74 -5.31 13.00
CA LYS A 10 -13.35 -3.99 13.26
C LYS A 10 -12.59 -2.86 12.58
N ALA A 11 -11.26 -2.89 12.61
CA ALA A 11 -10.43 -1.92 11.91
C ALA A 11 -10.66 -1.98 10.40
N LYS A 12 -10.73 -3.19 9.84
CA LYS A 12 -11.04 -3.40 8.42
C LYS A 12 -12.46 -2.94 8.07
N ALA A 13 -13.45 -3.21 8.91
CA ALA A 13 -14.83 -2.79 8.64
C ALA A 13 -15.02 -1.26 8.66
N SER A 14 -14.32 -0.56 9.56
CA SER A 14 -14.57 0.87 9.82
C SER A 14 -13.54 1.81 9.20
N TYR A 15 -12.32 1.34 8.92
CA TYR A 15 -11.19 2.18 8.52
C TYR A 15 -10.47 1.67 7.26
N SER A 16 -11.07 0.75 6.51
CA SER A 16 -10.46 0.34 5.24
C SER A 16 -10.53 1.45 4.21
N VAL A 17 -9.42 1.60 3.50
CA VAL A 17 -9.33 2.33 2.23
C VAL A 17 -9.25 1.28 1.13
N PRO A 18 -10.18 1.28 0.16
CA PRO A 18 -10.23 0.28 -0.90
C PRO A 18 -8.98 0.35 -1.78
N ASP A 19 -8.56 -0.80 -2.29
CA ASP A 19 -7.55 -0.87 -3.34
C ASP A 19 -8.09 -0.25 -4.63
N ILE A 20 -7.18 0.22 -5.48
CA ILE A 20 -7.53 0.71 -6.82
C ILE A 20 -7.08 -0.34 -7.84
N ALA A 21 -8.07 -0.94 -8.50
CA ALA A 21 -7.90 -2.05 -9.42
C ALA A 21 -8.86 -1.91 -10.61
N HIS A 22 -8.32 -1.59 -11.78
CA HIS A 22 -9.05 -1.56 -13.05
C HIS A 22 -8.25 -2.27 -14.14
N ASP A 23 -7.98 -3.57 -13.95
CA ASP A 23 -7.06 -4.40 -14.75
C ASP A 23 -5.66 -3.76 -14.95
N PRO A 24 -4.97 -3.45 -13.83
CA PRO A 24 -3.72 -2.71 -13.89
C PRO A 24 -2.56 -3.58 -14.40
N LYS A 25 -1.75 -3.02 -15.30
CA LYS A 25 -0.49 -3.62 -15.74
C LYS A 25 0.65 -3.41 -14.74
N MET A 26 0.54 -2.41 -13.87
CA MET A 26 1.48 -2.17 -12.78
C MET A 26 0.74 -1.86 -11.48
N ILE A 27 1.09 -2.56 -10.40
CA ILE A 27 0.47 -2.40 -9.09
C ILE A 27 1.51 -1.91 -8.09
N PHE A 28 1.28 -0.73 -7.54
CA PHE A 28 2.09 -0.18 -6.45
C PHE A 28 1.61 -0.75 -5.11
N ILE A 29 2.53 -1.34 -4.36
CA ILE A 29 2.27 -1.89 -3.04
C ILE A 29 2.77 -0.93 -1.96
N LEU A 30 1.90 -0.53 -1.04
CA LEU A 30 2.19 0.44 0.02
C LEU A 30 1.96 -0.14 1.41
N GLU A 31 2.37 0.57 2.45
CA GLU A 31 2.28 0.12 3.85
C GLU A 31 0.83 0.02 4.34
N SER A 32 0.20 1.17 4.53
CA SER A 32 -1.16 1.30 5.04
C SER A 32 -1.67 2.72 4.79
N PRO A 33 -2.99 2.98 4.75
CA PRO A 33 -3.50 4.34 4.64
C PRO A 33 -3.19 5.19 5.87
N HIS A 34 -3.23 6.52 5.70
CA HIS A 34 -3.15 7.50 6.77
C HIS A 34 -4.39 8.41 6.72
N LYS A 35 -4.39 9.50 7.49
CA LYS A 35 -5.52 10.43 7.66
C LYS A 35 -6.11 10.95 6.35
N GLU A 36 -5.26 11.28 5.38
CA GLU A 36 -5.72 11.86 4.12
C GLU A 36 -6.42 10.82 3.24
N GLU A 37 -5.89 9.59 3.23
CA GLU A 37 -6.48 8.46 2.52
C GLU A 37 -7.83 8.06 3.11
N LEU A 38 -7.95 8.03 4.45
CA LEU A 38 -9.23 7.80 5.13
C LEU A 38 -10.27 8.85 4.77
N ARG A 39 -9.89 10.13 4.80
CA ARG A 39 -10.79 11.24 4.46
C ARG A 39 -11.25 11.19 3.00
N ALA A 40 -10.34 10.83 2.08
CA ALA A 40 -10.62 10.79 0.65
C ALA A 40 -11.25 9.48 0.18
N GLY A 41 -11.17 8.41 0.98
CA GLY A 41 -11.61 7.07 0.63
C GLY A 41 -10.77 6.41 -0.47
N VAL A 42 -9.53 6.86 -0.69
CA VAL A 42 -8.61 6.32 -1.71
C VAL A 42 -7.16 6.33 -1.23
N PRO A 43 -6.33 5.32 -1.61
CA PRO A 43 -4.93 5.23 -1.19
C PRO A 43 -4.09 6.33 -1.86
N LEU A 44 -2.96 6.77 -1.29
CA LEU A 44 -2.15 7.87 -1.85
C LEU A 44 -2.96 9.15 -2.17
N ALA A 45 -3.92 9.50 -1.33
CA ALA A 45 -4.69 10.72 -1.47
C ALA A 45 -3.92 11.98 -1.03
N GLY A 46 -2.84 11.79 -0.28
CA GLY A 46 -2.07 12.86 0.35
C GLY A 46 -0.82 13.32 -0.39
N LEU A 47 0.05 14.05 0.32
CA LEU A 47 1.30 14.61 -0.21
C LEU A 47 2.24 13.56 -0.81
N SER A 48 2.33 12.38 -0.20
CA SER A 48 3.14 11.27 -0.75
C SER A 48 2.63 10.87 -2.12
N GLY A 49 1.30 10.75 -2.29
CA GLY A 49 0.69 10.45 -3.59
C GLY A 49 0.93 11.54 -4.63
N ARG A 50 0.98 12.81 -4.22
CA ARG A 50 1.35 13.93 -5.12
C ARG A 50 2.81 13.84 -5.54
N SER A 51 3.73 13.61 -4.60
CA SER A 51 5.16 13.47 -4.93
C SER A 51 5.39 12.31 -5.90
N MET A 52 4.72 11.19 -5.67
CA MET A 52 4.78 10.04 -6.58
C MET A 52 4.27 10.37 -7.97
N ALA A 53 3.08 10.99 -8.08
CA ALA A 53 2.49 11.34 -9.37
C ALA A 53 3.35 12.33 -10.16
N LYS A 54 3.92 13.36 -9.50
CA LYS A 54 4.84 14.30 -10.14
C LYS A 54 6.02 13.60 -10.80
N GLU A 55 6.65 12.69 -10.05
CA GLU A 55 7.80 11.95 -10.54
C GLU A 55 7.42 10.92 -11.60
N LEU A 56 6.27 10.26 -11.48
CA LEU A 56 5.84 9.25 -12.44
C LEU A 56 5.46 9.88 -13.79
N PHE A 57 4.71 10.98 -13.77
CA PHE A 57 4.14 11.63 -14.96
C PHE A 57 4.93 12.85 -15.45
N LEU A 58 5.98 13.27 -14.72
CA LEU A 58 6.78 14.46 -15.02
C LEU A 58 5.93 15.74 -15.13
N GLN A 59 4.88 15.85 -14.31
CA GLN A 59 3.93 16.97 -14.30
C GLN A 59 3.80 17.57 -12.89
N GLU A 60 4.04 18.88 -12.77
CA GLU A 60 3.97 19.58 -11.48
C GLU A 60 2.54 19.75 -10.95
N ASP A 61 1.61 20.13 -11.82
CA ASP A 61 0.20 20.36 -11.46
C ASP A 61 -0.63 19.10 -11.70
N ILE A 62 -0.40 18.09 -10.86
CA ILE A 62 -1.11 16.80 -10.92
C ILE A 62 -1.79 16.46 -9.59
N LEU A 63 -2.93 15.78 -9.67
CA LEU A 63 -3.61 15.22 -8.52
C LEU A 63 -2.72 14.17 -7.83
N PRO A 64 -2.84 14.00 -6.49
CA PRO A 64 -2.26 12.83 -5.82
C PRO A 64 -2.65 11.54 -6.52
N MET A 65 -1.70 10.61 -6.66
CA MET A 65 -1.86 9.38 -7.45
C MET A 65 -3.22 8.68 -7.23
N GLY A 66 -3.64 8.48 -5.98
CA GLY A 66 -4.94 7.86 -5.71
C GLY A 66 -6.15 8.60 -6.25
N LYS A 67 -6.15 9.94 -6.09
CA LYS A 67 -7.23 10.79 -6.58
C LYS A 67 -7.24 10.84 -8.10
N TYR A 68 -6.06 10.86 -8.71
CA TYR A 68 -5.91 10.79 -10.17
C TYR A 68 -6.52 9.48 -10.71
N LEU A 69 -6.12 8.33 -10.16
CA LEU A 69 -6.65 7.04 -10.59
C LEU A 69 -8.16 6.90 -10.33
N LYS A 70 -8.65 7.43 -9.21
CA LYS A 70 -10.09 7.48 -8.93
C LYS A 70 -10.85 8.27 -10.00
N GLN A 71 -10.32 9.43 -10.38
CA GLN A 71 -10.92 10.26 -11.43
C GLN A 71 -10.94 9.53 -12.77
N LEU A 72 -9.86 8.84 -13.15
CA LEU A 72 -9.83 8.01 -14.37
C LEU A 72 -10.95 6.96 -14.34
N ALA A 73 -11.14 6.28 -13.20
CA ALA A 73 -12.18 5.28 -13.03
C ALA A 73 -13.60 5.86 -13.13
N GLU A 74 -13.85 7.00 -12.50
CA GLU A 74 -15.13 7.74 -12.57
C GLU A 74 -15.44 8.16 -14.02
N ASP A 75 -14.40 8.54 -14.77
CA ASP A 75 -14.47 8.86 -16.21
C ASP A 75 -14.53 7.61 -17.11
N LYS A 76 -14.55 6.39 -16.54
CA LYS A 76 -14.50 5.10 -17.26
C LYS A 76 -13.28 4.94 -18.17
N ARG A 77 -12.17 5.57 -17.82
CA ARG A 77 -10.87 5.43 -18.50
C ARG A 77 -10.06 4.32 -17.85
N GLN A 78 -9.41 3.51 -18.68
CA GLN A 78 -8.45 2.52 -18.19
C GLN A 78 -7.21 3.22 -17.62
N SER A 79 -6.59 2.59 -16.62
CA SER A 79 -5.30 3.01 -16.11
C SER A 79 -4.31 1.88 -16.23
N PHE A 80 -3.07 2.22 -16.60
CA PHE A 80 -1.94 1.29 -16.50
C PHE A 80 -1.64 0.91 -15.05
N TYR A 81 -2.07 1.73 -14.08
CA TYR A 81 -1.66 1.66 -12.69
C TYR A 81 -2.79 1.20 -11.75
N GLY A 82 -2.42 0.40 -10.77
CA GLY A 82 -3.22 0.02 -9.61
C GLY A 82 -2.48 0.31 -8.32
N ILE A 83 -3.22 0.34 -7.21
CA ILE A 83 -2.65 0.55 -5.87
C ILE A 83 -3.25 -0.46 -4.92
N VAL A 84 -2.39 -1.19 -4.21
CA VAL A 84 -2.78 -2.09 -3.12
C VAL A 84 -2.00 -1.73 -1.87
N ASN A 85 -2.68 -1.55 -0.74
CA ASN A 85 -1.97 -1.47 0.55
C ASN A 85 -1.74 -2.87 1.11
N VAL A 86 -0.63 -3.11 1.81
CA VAL A 86 -0.42 -4.33 2.60
C VAL A 86 -1.49 -4.42 3.70
N CYS A 87 -1.72 -3.34 4.44
CA CYS A 87 -2.84 -3.25 5.39
C CYS A 87 -3.90 -2.28 4.85
N PRO A 88 -5.17 -2.70 4.70
CA PRO A 88 -6.19 -1.84 4.12
C PRO A 88 -6.63 -0.72 5.07
N PHE A 89 -6.32 -0.80 6.37
CA PHE A 89 -6.60 0.20 7.39
C PHE A 89 -5.29 0.72 8.02
N PRO A 90 -5.29 1.86 8.75
CA PRO A 90 -4.07 2.44 9.26
C PRO A 90 -3.35 1.57 10.30
N LEU A 91 -2.02 1.48 10.22
CA LEU A 91 -1.21 0.80 11.25
C LEU A 91 -0.74 1.74 12.36
N GLN A 92 -1.07 3.03 12.29
CA GLN A 92 -0.67 4.05 13.26
C GLN A 92 -1.88 4.58 14.02
N GLU A 93 -1.80 4.59 15.36
CA GLU A 93 -2.85 5.12 16.25
C GLU A 93 -3.28 6.54 15.85
N SER A 94 -2.32 7.38 15.46
CA SER A 94 -2.58 8.78 15.12
C SER A 94 -3.54 8.96 13.95
N ALA A 95 -3.73 7.98 13.08
CA ALA A 95 -4.62 8.06 11.93
C ALA A 95 -6.11 7.84 12.27
N TYR A 96 -6.41 7.26 13.43
CA TYR A 96 -7.77 7.00 13.88
C TYR A 96 -8.39 8.27 14.49
N SER A 97 -9.57 8.65 14.01
CA SER A 97 -10.30 9.83 14.51
C SER A 97 -11.15 9.55 15.76
N GLU A 98 -11.65 8.32 15.91
CA GLU A 98 -12.53 7.96 17.01
C GLU A 98 -11.74 7.56 18.26
N LYS A 99 -11.84 8.41 19.30
CA LYS A 99 -11.15 8.19 20.57
C LYS A 99 -11.59 6.90 21.26
N GLU A 100 -12.86 6.53 21.16
CA GLU A 100 -13.40 5.31 21.77
C GLU A 100 -12.80 4.05 21.14
N PHE A 101 -12.67 4.03 19.81
CA PHE A 101 -12.01 2.94 19.09
C PHE A 101 -10.55 2.79 19.55
N VAL A 102 -9.82 3.90 19.61
CA VAL A 102 -8.42 3.94 20.07
C VAL A 102 -8.29 3.44 21.51
N GLN A 103 -9.16 3.90 22.41
CA GLN A 103 -9.13 3.47 23.81
C GLN A 103 -9.44 1.97 23.96
N ARG A 104 -10.43 1.47 23.22
CA ARG A 104 -10.81 0.05 23.23
C ARG A 104 -9.67 -0.85 22.76
N PHE A 105 -9.04 -0.50 21.63
CA PHE A 105 -8.03 -1.32 20.96
C PHE A 105 -6.59 -0.84 21.14
N LYS A 106 -6.31 -0.10 22.22
CA LYS A 106 -4.99 0.54 22.45
C LYS A 106 -3.81 -0.46 22.36
N LYS A 107 -3.96 -1.65 22.93
CA LYS A 107 -2.89 -2.68 22.94
C LYS A 107 -2.67 -3.26 21.55
N GLU A 108 -3.74 -3.46 20.81
CA GLU A 108 -3.71 -4.00 19.45
C GLU A 108 -3.13 -2.99 18.45
N LEU A 109 -3.43 -1.71 18.63
CA LEU A 109 -2.79 -0.60 17.91
C LEU A 109 -1.28 -0.52 18.19
N GLN A 110 -0.86 -0.72 19.45
CA GLN A 110 0.57 -0.81 19.78
C GLN A 110 1.25 -1.99 19.10
N ILE A 111 0.55 -3.13 18.95
CA ILE A 111 1.04 -4.29 18.20
C ILE A 111 1.15 -3.98 16.71
N ALA A 112 0.13 -3.37 16.11
CA ALA A 112 0.13 -2.94 14.72
C ALA A 112 1.31 -2.00 14.43
N GLU A 113 1.53 -0.99 15.28
CA GLU A 113 2.65 -0.05 15.13
C GLU A 113 4.01 -0.71 15.36
N ALA A 114 4.11 -1.67 16.29
CA ALA A 114 5.34 -2.43 16.51
C ALA A 114 5.70 -3.28 15.28
N ILE A 115 4.71 -3.91 14.64
CA ILE A 115 4.90 -4.69 13.40
C ILE A 115 5.28 -3.77 12.24
N ARG A 116 4.63 -2.62 12.12
CA ARG A 116 4.92 -1.57 11.15
C ARG A 116 6.40 -1.14 11.16
N LYS A 117 6.97 -0.98 12.35
CA LYS A 117 8.38 -0.57 12.53
C LYS A 117 9.37 -1.73 12.48
N SER A 118 8.91 -2.97 12.51
CA SER A 118 9.77 -4.15 12.62
C SER A 118 10.28 -4.63 11.26
N THR A 119 11.55 -4.99 11.22
CA THR A 119 12.19 -5.71 10.12
C THR A 119 12.07 -7.24 10.24
N ALA A 120 11.48 -7.74 11.33
CA ALA A 120 11.32 -9.18 11.55
C ALA A 120 10.23 -9.76 10.64
N ASN A 121 10.50 -10.96 10.12
CA ASN A 121 9.53 -11.78 9.38
C ASN A 121 8.76 -12.74 10.29
N HIS A 122 9.33 -13.08 11.44
CA HIS A 122 8.75 -13.99 12.43
C HIS A 122 8.77 -13.35 13.81
N PHE A 123 7.67 -13.50 14.55
CA PHE A 123 7.51 -12.94 15.89
C PHE A 123 7.34 -14.07 16.90
N ARG A 124 8.12 -14.04 17.99
CA ARG A 124 7.95 -14.95 19.13
C ARG A 124 6.70 -14.63 19.96
N ASP A 125 6.29 -13.37 19.97
CA ASP A 125 5.05 -12.94 20.61
C ASP A 125 3.85 -13.43 19.79
N GLU A 126 2.96 -14.18 20.43
CA GLU A 126 1.82 -14.82 19.76
C GLU A 126 0.84 -13.82 19.14
N ASN A 127 0.59 -12.69 19.79
CA ASN A 127 -0.34 -11.68 19.26
C ASN A 127 0.27 -10.96 18.06
N LYS A 128 1.58 -10.69 18.07
CA LYS A 128 2.29 -10.15 16.91
C LYS A 128 2.33 -11.17 15.76
N GLY A 129 2.60 -12.44 16.08
CA GLY A 129 2.58 -13.53 15.10
C GLY A 129 1.23 -13.66 14.42
N LEU A 130 0.15 -13.68 15.21
CA LEU A 130 -1.23 -13.75 14.72
C LEU A 130 -1.59 -12.52 13.86
N PHE A 131 -1.30 -11.30 14.32
CA PHE A 131 -1.58 -10.10 13.53
C PHE A 131 -0.80 -10.09 12.21
N ASN A 132 0.46 -10.52 12.22
CA ASN A 132 1.28 -10.64 11.01
C ASN A 132 0.69 -11.66 10.02
N GLN A 133 0.20 -12.80 10.51
CA GLN A 133 -0.45 -13.81 9.66
C GLN A 133 -1.74 -13.28 9.04
N LEU A 134 -2.59 -12.60 9.82
CA LEU A 134 -3.81 -11.97 9.32
C LEU A 134 -3.50 -10.95 8.23
N LEU A 135 -2.46 -10.13 8.41
CA LEU A 135 -2.00 -9.18 7.40
C LEU A 135 -1.55 -9.86 6.11
N ILE A 136 -0.71 -10.91 6.19
CA ILE A 136 -0.20 -11.60 5.00
C ILE A 136 -1.35 -12.24 4.23
N HIS A 137 -2.26 -12.94 4.92
CA HIS A 137 -3.40 -13.60 4.28
C HIS A 137 -4.33 -12.58 3.60
N ASP A 138 -4.72 -11.52 4.32
CA ASP A 138 -5.57 -10.47 3.75
C ASP A 138 -4.93 -9.78 2.55
N PHE A 139 -3.64 -9.44 2.66
CA PHE A 139 -2.88 -8.83 1.58
C PHE A 139 -2.79 -9.74 0.35
N GLN A 140 -2.45 -11.02 0.55
CA GLN A 140 -2.34 -11.99 -0.53
C GLN A 140 -3.68 -12.14 -1.27
N ASP A 141 -4.78 -12.29 -0.54
CA ASP A 141 -6.12 -12.43 -1.13
C ASP A 141 -6.50 -11.20 -1.96
N ARG A 142 -6.24 -9.99 -1.45
CA ARG A 142 -6.56 -8.75 -2.17
C ARG A 142 -5.66 -8.54 -3.39
N LEU A 143 -4.37 -8.88 -3.29
CA LEU A 143 -3.44 -8.77 -4.40
C LEU A 143 -3.82 -9.74 -5.53
N ILE A 144 -4.14 -10.99 -5.21
CA ILE A 144 -4.56 -12.00 -6.20
C ILE A 144 -5.78 -11.53 -6.99
N ARG A 145 -6.77 -10.93 -6.32
CA ARG A 145 -7.98 -10.41 -6.98
C ARG A 145 -7.73 -9.17 -7.85
N THR A 146 -6.62 -8.47 -7.61
CA THR A 146 -6.29 -7.19 -8.26
C THR A 146 -5.38 -7.40 -9.47
N MET A 147 -4.50 -8.41 -9.43
CA MET A 147 -3.51 -8.62 -10.47
C MET A 147 -4.04 -9.42 -11.67
N ALA A 148 -3.53 -9.09 -12.84
CA ALA A 148 -3.56 -9.91 -14.03
C ALA A 148 -2.29 -10.77 -14.13
N GLU A 149 -2.29 -11.77 -15.00
CA GLU A 149 -1.17 -12.70 -15.20
C GLU A 149 0.16 -12.01 -15.51
N ASP A 150 0.11 -10.86 -16.21
CA ASP A 150 1.28 -10.10 -16.64
C ASP A 150 1.55 -8.83 -15.81
N SER A 151 0.87 -8.64 -14.68
CA SER A 151 1.02 -7.46 -13.82
C SER A 151 2.43 -7.35 -13.23
N ILE A 152 2.95 -6.13 -13.22
CA ILE A 152 4.20 -5.75 -12.58
C ILE A 152 3.92 -5.32 -11.15
N ILE A 153 4.60 -5.92 -10.17
CA ILE A 153 4.44 -5.60 -8.76
C ILE A 153 5.57 -4.66 -8.31
N VAL A 154 5.19 -3.52 -7.72
CA VAL A 154 6.14 -2.48 -7.31
C VAL A 154 5.99 -2.22 -5.80
N PRO A 155 6.72 -2.95 -4.93
CA PRO A 155 6.75 -2.66 -3.50
C PRO A 155 7.45 -1.32 -3.21
N CYS A 156 6.68 -0.36 -2.69
CA CYS A 156 7.15 0.98 -2.37
C CYS A 156 7.63 1.05 -0.90
N GLY A 157 8.93 0.87 -0.71
CA GLY A 157 9.61 0.95 0.58
C GLY A 157 9.76 -0.39 1.31
N LYS A 158 10.56 -0.38 2.38
CA LYS A 158 10.99 -1.60 3.07
C LYS A 158 9.86 -2.41 3.70
N PHE A 159 8.80 -1.75 4.16
CA PHE A 159 7.65 -2.46 4.70
C PHE A 159 6.93 -3.25 3.60
N ALA A 160 6.60 -2.62 2.47
CA ALA A 160 5.96 -3.30 1.34
C ALA A 160 6.84 -4.42 0.79
N GLU A 161 8.15 -4.18 0.62
CA GLU A 161 9.11 -5.21 0.18
C GLU A 161 9.09 -6.43 1.12
N LYS A 162 9.05 -6.21 2.43
CA LYS A 162 9.00 -7.28 3.43
C LYS A 162 7.77 -8.19 3.25
N TYR A 163 6.59 -7.61 3.01
CA TYR A 163 5.36 -8.39 2.87
C TYR A 163 5.24 -9.07 1.51
N VAL A 164 5.66 -8.41 0.42
CA VAL A 164 5.74 -9.06 -0.90
C VAL A 164 6.67 -10.28 -0.86
N ASN A 165 7.81 -10.19 -0.16
CA ASN A 165 8.75 -11.31 0.00
C ASN A 165 8.24 -12.45 0.89
N GLN A 166 7.09 -12.29 1.56
CA GLN A 166 6.47 -13.34 2.39
C GLN A 166 5.28 -14.02 1.68
N LEU A 167 4.90 -13.56 0.49
CA LEU A 167 3.82 -14.16 -0.27
C LEU A 167 4.21 -15.56 -0.75
N ALA A 168 3.25 -16.50 -0.75
CA ALA A 168 3.48 -17.86 -1.22
C ALA A 168 3.88 -17.90 -2.72
N MET A 169 3.33 -16.97 -3.50
CA MET A 169 3.53 -16.85 -4.94
C MET A 169 4.67 -15.88 -5.34
N LYS A 170 5.50 -15.43 -4.40
CA LYS A 170 6.48 -14.35 -4.65
C LYS A 170 7.43 -14.60 -5.84
N ASP A 171 7.75 -15.86 -6.11
CA ASP A 171 8.71 -16.25 -7.15
C ASP A 171 8.08 -16.26 -8.56
N GLU A 172 6.75 -16.19 -8.63
CA GLU A 172 5.98 -16.05 -9.88
C GLU A 172 5.72 -14.57 -10.23
N LEU A 173 5.94 -13.66 -9.29
CA LEU A 173 5.66 -12.24 -9.47
C LEU A 173 6.77 -11.53 -10.27
N ASN A 174 6.36 -10.70 -11.23
CA ASN A 174 7.26 -9.77 -11.90
C ASN A 174 7.48 -8.52 -11.02
N ILE A 175 8.56 -8.49 -10.23
CA ILE A 175 8.78 -7.46 -9.20
C ILE A 175 9.86 -6.45 -9.59
N ILE A 176 9.54 -5.15 -9.51
CA ILE A 176 10.54 -4.06 -9.50
C ILE A 176 10.90 -3.73 -8.05
N LYS A 177 12.11 -4.10 -7.63
CA LYS A 177 12.61 -3.91 -6.26
C LYS A 177 13.31 -2.56 -6.07
N GLY A 178 13.45 -2.11 -4.82
CA GLY A 178 14.25 -0.92 -4.49
C GLY A 178 13.52 0.42 -4.66
N VAL A 179 12.24 0.39 -5.06
CA VAL A 179 11.42 1.60 -5.15
C VAL A 179 11.17 2.15 -3.74
N PRO A 180 11.50 3.42 -3.45
CA PRO A 180 11.30 3.98 -2.13
C PRO A 180 9.81 4.19 -1.82
N HIS A 181 9.48 4.28 -0.54
CA HIS A 181 8.17 4.80 -0.16
C HIS A 181 8.05 6.27 -0.60
N PRO A 182 6.91 6.73 -1.15
CA PRO A 182 6.78 8.09 -1.70
C PRO A 182 6.75 9.22 -0.66
N SER A 183 6.79 8.91 0.64
CA SER A 183 6.89 9.92 1.69
C SER A 183 8.25 10.65 1.68
N TYR A 184 8.26 11.84 2.28
CA TYR A 184 9.46 12.68 2.43
C TYR A 184 10.19 12.96 1.10
N ASN A 185 9.42 13.10 0.01
CA ASN A 185 9.90 13.31 -1.36
C ASN A 185 10.98 12.32 -1.76
N SER A 186 10.86 11.05 -1.35
CA SER A 186 11.92 10.08 -1.63
C SER A 186 12.04 9.75 -3.11
N TRP A 187 10.96 9.86 -3.89
CA TRP A 187 10.98 9.58 -5.32
C TRP A 187 11.80 10.57 -6.14
N SER A 188 11.97 11.81 -5.67
CA SER A 188 12.78 12.82 -6.34
C SER A 188 14.28 12.78 -5.95
N ARG A 189 14.68 11.87 -5.05
CA ARG A 189 16.07 11.80 -4.59
C ARG A 189 16.94 11.08 -5.60
N GLU A 190 18.11 11.65 -5.84
CA GLU A 190 19.10 11.16 -6.80
C GLU A 190 19.38 9.67 -6.72
N ARG A 191 19.57 9.14 -5.51
CA ARG A 191 19.87 7.71 -5.28
C ARG A 191 18.80 6.73 -5.77
N TYR A 192 17.60 7.20 -6.10
CA TYR A 192 16.51 6.39 -6.62
C TYR A 192 16.19 6.70 -8.08
N ARG A 193 16.93 7.60 -8.74
CA ARG A 193 16.68 8.02 -10.12
C ARG A 193 16.54 6.82 -11.06
N ASP A 194 17.49 5.88 -11.01
CA ASP A 194 17.53 4.74 -11.93
C ASP A 194 16.33 3.80 -11.76
N VAL A 195 15.91 3.54 -10.51
CA VAL A 195 14.76 2.67 -10.25
C VAL A 195 13.44 3.36 -10.60
N ILE A 196 13.32 4.66 -10.37
CA ILE A 196 12.14 5.43 -10.79
C ILE A 196 12.07 5.52 -12.32
N GLN A 197 13.21 5.67 -13.01
CA GLN A 197 13.24 5.60 -14.47
C GLN A 197 12.82 4.22 -14.98
N THR A 198 13.29 3.15 -14.34
CA THR A 198 12.88 1.78 -14.66
C THR A 198 11.36 1.59 -14.54
N VAL A 199 10.72 2.21 -13.53
CA VAL A 199 9.26 2.20 -13.36
C VAL A 199 8.58 2.91 -14.54
N ARG A 200 9.01 4.13 -14.91
CA ARG A 200 8.45 4.89 -16.04
C ARG A 200 8.56 4.13 -17.36
N ASP A 201 9.71 3.51 -17.60
CA ASP A 201 9.99 2.80 -18.86
C ASP A 201 9.04 1.61 -19.10
N GLN A 202 8.41 1.06 -18.06
CA GLN A 202 7.45 -0.05 -18.23
C GLN A 202 6.15 0.38 -18.90
N GLU A 203 5.64 1.57 -18.59
CA GLU A 203 4.42 2.08 -19.23
C GLU A 203 4.68 2.32 -20.72
N ILE A 204 5.81 2.95 -21.05
CA ILE A 204 6.20 3.24 -22.44
C ILE A 204 6.31 1.94 -23.25
N LYS A 205 7.01 0.93 -22.73
CA LYS A 205 7.25 -0.34 -23.44
C LYS A 205 5.97 -1.13 -23.74
N ARG A 206 4.93 -0.97 -22.94
CA ARG A 206 3.67 -1.73 -23.06
C ARG A 206 2.55 -0.95 -23.75
N THR A 207 2.77 0.33 -24.04
CA THR A 207 1.83 1.20 -24.78
C THR A 207 2.32 1.55 -26.18
N SER A 208 3.56 1.17 -26.52
CA SER A 208 4.15 1.23 -27.88
C SER A 208 3.89 -0.06 -28.65
#